data_AF-A0A2M8JV80-F1
#
_entry.id   AF-A0A2M8JV80-F1
#
_cell.length_a   1.000
_cell.length_b   1.000
_cell.length_c   1.000
_cell.angle_alpha   90.00
_cell.angle_beta   90.00
_cell.angle_gamma   90.00
#
_symmetry.space_group_name_H-M   'P 1'
#
loop_
_entity.id
_entity.type
_entity.pdbx_description
1 polymer ?
#
loop_
_entity_poly.entity_id
_entity_poly.type
_entity_poly.pdbx_seq_one_letter_code
_entity_poly.pdbx_strand_id
1 'polypeptide(L)'
;MQKLIFTFCIALASMVVAQSQTIIQPGNFQCISLHGPLMYYWNNPTIVAQFRQDLNQQLLAKKGYSLGTNQIQFSLLKNIKEFNSSKKNTTSSPIIHLKLAEYPASLYLKQFYPDLLKDSSQQSIQSVLIVELSIQTNSSSELLNRSLEVFIKKSNAIGFGIPFNNLHLSAKGFSELMKKSVEIILDSTNESEQIELKASPPFMGDNFIIGTITNLPRIAIESKGLFSKYVFNGKTELIRWDEQRYQEITLRGKNKTILAPLLYSSFIAMEKENPQAVFVFLMQEARNIVLNKNYLLVIPARVSANTNIRITNMPIVEPLKGNHNFMIHDKDTIAQFNIETDQLDSTKKIYPFLSSNGIDSNSLTRINDLNNVVNFSSLYSLKGKIRNQPFKIVVNEFFREIYLNNERIGLIGGMQQPERMVIFDSTLSNDLINELILLSYNRFLQ
;
A
#
# COMPACT_ATOMS: atom_id res chain seq x y z
N MET A 1 -15.68 64.38 57.89
CA MET A 1 -15.95 64.20 56.44
C MET A 1 -14.64 64.26 55.68
N GLN A 2 -13.91 63.15 55.61
CA GLN A 2 -12.67 62.99 54.84
C GLN A 2 -12.56 61.50 54.52
N LYS A 3 -13.22 61.09 53.43
CA LYS A 3 -13.16 59.76 52.81
C LYS A 3 -14.09 59.79 51.59
N LEU A 4 -13.74 60.51 50.53
CA LEU A 4 -14.38 60.31 49.22
C LEU A 4 -13.68 60.98 48.03
N ILE A 5 -12.34 61.08 47.99
CA ILE A 5 -11.64 61.52 46.77
C ILE A 5 -10.32 60.75 46.64
N PHE A 6 -10.39 59.43 46.43
CA PHE A 6 -9.20 58.66 46.02
C PHE A 6 -9.55 57.41 45.20
N THR A 7 -10.67 57.44 44.47
CA THR A 7 -11.14 56.29 43.69
C THR A 7 -11.74 56.69 42.35
N PHE A 8 -11.08 57.59 41.59
CA PHE A 8 -11.51 57.86 40.21
C PHE A 8 -10.38 58.17 39.20
N CYS A 9 -9.11 57.95 39.52
CA CYS A 9 -7.99 58.20 38.57
C CYS A 9 -7.04 57.01 38.35
N ILE A 10 -7.45 55.77 38.67
CA ILE A 10 -6.73 54.53 38.30
C ILE A 10 -7.69 53.56 37.60
N ALA A 11 -8.48 54.07 36.65
CA ALA A 11 -9.37 53.26 35.81
C ALA A 11 -9.31 53.65 34.32
N LEU A 12 -8.30 54.42 33.92
CA LEU A 12 -8.11 54.93 32.55
C LEU A 12 -6.61 54.98 32.23
N ALA A 13 -5.96 53.82 32.13
CA ALA A 13 -4.70 53.62 31.40
C ALA A 13 -4.25 52.15 31.31
N SER A 14 -5.03 51.16 31.74
CA SER A 14 -4.90 49.82 31.16
C SER A 14 -5.57 49.84 29.78
N MET A 15 -5.01 50.62 28.86
CA MET A 15 -5.08 50.26 27.46
C MET A 15 -4.40 48.90 27.37
N VAL A 16 -5.19 47.83 27.48
CA VAL A 16 -4.89 46.63 26.72
C VAL A 16 -4.79 47.13 25.30
N VAL A 17 -3.57 47.39 24.85
CA VAL A 17 -3.28 47.48 23.44
C VAL A 17 -3.66 46.09 22.94
N ALA A 18 -4.92 45.95 22.50
CA ALA A 18 -5.29 44.91 21.59
C ALA A 18 -4.40 45.18 20.37
N GLN A 19 -3.21 44.57 20.34
CA GLN A 19 -2.40 44.55 19.15
C GLN A 19 -3.32 43.99 18.09
N SER A 20 -3.75 44.84 17.15
CA SER A 20 -4.53 44.41 16.00
C SER A 20 -3.69 43.32 15.32
N GLN A 21 -4.10 42.06 15.47
CA GLN A 21 -3.40 40.95 14.84
C GLN A 21 -3.35 41.24 13.35
N THR A 22 -2.15 41.23 12.79
CA THR A 22 -2.00 41.55 11.37
C THR A 22 -2.64 40.44 10.56
N ILE A 23 -3.61 40.79 9.73
CA ILE A 23 -4.34 39.83 8.89
C ILE A 23 -3.51 39.55 7.64
N ILE A 24 -3.19 38.28 7.40
CA ILE A 24 -2.54 37.81 6.18
C ILE A 24 -3.57 37.19 5.24
N GLN A 25 -3.55 37.60 3.97
CA GLN A 25 -4.50 37.12 2.98
C GLN A 25 -3.92 35.92 2.22
N PRO A 26 -4.73 34.89 1.91
CA PRO A 26 -4.30 33.82 1.03
C PRO A 26 -4.10 34.36 -0.40
N GLY A 27 -2.93 34.09 -0.97
CA GLY A 27 -2.57 34.41 -2.34
C GLY A 27 -2.65 33.18 -3.25
N ASN A 28 -1.55 32.91 -3.96
CA ASN A 28 -1.47 31.78 -4.90
C ASN A 28 -1.06 30.50 -4.18
N PHE A 29 -1.94 29.49 -4.23
CA PHE A 29 -1.67 28.13 -3.78
C PHE A 29 -1.62 27.24 -5.03
N GLN A 30 -0.42 26.88 -5.48
CA GLN A 30 -0.18 26.14 -6.72
C GLN A 30 0.41 24.77 -6.40
N CYS A 31 -0.10 23.74 -7.08
CA CYS A 31 0.32 22.37 -6.85
C CYS A 31 0.55 21.65 -8.16
N ILE A 32 1.59 20.82 -8.24
CA ILE A 32 1.87 19.95 -9.38
C ILE A 32 2.36 18.60 -8.89
N SER A 33 1.97 17.53 -9.57
CA SER A 33 2.62 16.23 -9.40
C SER A 33 3.07 15.71 -10.75
N LEU A 34 4.35 15.32 -10.82
CA LEU A 34 4.94 14.63 -11.96
C LEU A 34 4.97 13.10 -11.76
N HIS A 35 4.41 12.62 -10.65
CA HIS A 35 4.47 11.22 -10.25
C HIS A 35 3.09 10.56 -10.27
N GLY A 36 2.09 11.21 -9.68
CA GLY A 36 0.77 10.62 -9.55
C GLY A 36 -0.31 11.56 -9.04
N PRO A 37 -1.42 11.01 -8.55
CA PRO A 37 -2.63 11.79 -8.27
C PRO A 37 -2.63 12.49 -6.90
N LEU A 38 -1.49 12.59 -6.21
CA LEU A 38 -1.41 13.06 -4.82
C LEU A 38 -2.07 14.43 -4.62
N MET A 39 -1.84 15.37 -5.54
CA MET A 39 -2.38 16.73 -5.45
C MET A 39 -3.90 16.80 -5.54
N TYR A 40 -4.56 15.74 -6.03
CA TYR A 40 -6.01 15.67 -6.10
C TYR A 40 -6.69 15.69 -4.73
N TYR A 41 -5.97 15.36 -3.65
CA TYR A 41 -6.48 15.51 -2.29
C TYR A 41 -6.90 16.94 -1.95
N TRP A 42 -6.37 17.97 -2.62
CA TRP A 42 -6.84 19.34 -2.45
C TRP A 42 -8.28 19.59 -2.94
N ASN A 43 -8.84 18.69 -3.76
CA ASN A 43 -10.24 18.76 -4.16
C ASN A 43 -11.19 18.28 -3.04
N ASN A 44 -10.66 17.70 -1.94
CA ASN A 44 -11.46 17.30 -0.78
C ASN A 44 -11.66 18.49 0.17
N PRO A 45 -12.90 18.98 0.37
CA PRO A 45 -13.19 20.14 1.22
C PRO A 45 -12.73 19.95 2.67
N THR A 46 -12.79 18.73 3.19
CA THR A 46 -12.35 18.42 4.56
C THR A 46 -10.84 18.61 4.72
N ILE A 47 -10.05 18.22 3.70
CA ILE A 47 -8.59 18.39 3.70
C ILE A 47 -8.24 19.87 3.62
N VAL A 48 -8.91 20.64 2.75
CA VAL A 48 -8.70 22.09 2.63
C VAL A 48 -9.05 22.82 3.92
N ALA A 49 -10.18 22.46 4.56
CA ALA A 49 -10.60 23.06 5.82
C ALA A 49 -9.59 22.77 6.95
N GLN A 50 -9.13 21.52 7.06
CA GLN A 50 -8.13 21.11 8.04
C GLN A 50 -6.81 21.86 7.82
N PHE A 51 -6.32 21.91 6.58
CA PHE A 51 -5.11 22.65 6.25
C PHE A 51 -5.22 24.14 6.59
N ARG A 52 -6.37 24.77 6.30
CA ARG A 52 -6.61 26.18 6.63
C ARG A 52 -6.53 26.43 8.14
N GLN A 53 -7.11 25.53 8.93
CA GLN A 53 -7.05 25.59 10.39
C GLN A 53 -5.61 25.45 10.89
N ASP A 54 -4.89 24.43 10.41
CA ASP A 54 -3.49 24.18 10.80
C ASP A 54 -2.59 25.36 10.40
N LEU A 55 -2.74 25.89 9.18
CA LEU A 55 -1.99 27.05 8.70
C LEU A 55 -2.26 28.28 9.56
N ASN A 56 -3.52 28.57 9.88
CA ASN A 56 -3.87 29.70 10.75
C ASN A 56 -3.26 29.55 12.15
N GLN A 57 -3.29 28.35 12.71
CA GLN A 57 -2.69 28.07 14.02
C GLN A 57 -1.18 28.29 14.01
N GLN A 58 -0.48 27.79 12.98
CA GLN A 58 0.98 27.94 12.87
C GLN A 58 1.38 29.39 12.59
N LEU A 59 0.63 30.12 11.76
CA LEU A 59 0.84 31.55 11.51
C LEU A 59 0.71 32.37 12.79
N LEU A 60 -0.33 32.11 13.58
CA LEU A 60 -0.55 32.80 14.84
C LEU A 60 0.57 32.51 15.83
N ALA A 61 0.93 31.23 15.98
CA ALA A 61 1.92 30.80 16.96
C ALA A 61 3.36 31.22 16.61
N LYS A 62 3.74 31.17 15.32
CA LYS A 62 5.14 31.35 14.88
C LYS A 62 5.43 32.73 14.29
N LYS A 63 4.41 33.44 13.79
CA LYS A 63 4.56 34.74 13.12
C LYS A 63 3.64 35.84 13.66
N GLY A 64 2.68 35.53 14.53
CA GLY A 64 1.72 36.51 15.05
C GLY A 64 0.69 36.98 14.03
N TYR A 65 0.52 36.26 12.91
CA TYR A 65 -0.47 36.56 11.88
C TYR A 65 -1.75 35.75 12.06
N SER A 66 -2.89 36.36 11.73
CA SER A 66 -4.16 35.65 11.59
C SER A 66 -4.54 35.55 10.11
N LEU A 67 -4.93 34.36 9.67
CA LEU A 67 -5.31 34.12 8.28
C LEU A 67 -6.68 34.74 7.99
N GLY A 68 -6.77 35.42 6.85
CA GLY A 68 -8.00 36.04 6.36
C GLY A 68 -9.17 35.06 6.17
N THR A 69 -10.36 35.62 5.97
CA THR A 69 -11.60 34.87 5.76
C THR A 69 -11.75 34.34 4.33
N ASN A 70 -10.95 34.84 3.39
CA ASN A 70 -10.93 34.36 2.01
C ASN A 70 -10.62 32.87 1.94
N GLN A 71 -11.32 32.16 1.05
CA GLN A 71 -11.09 30.74 0.83
C GLN A 71 -9.74 30.51 0.13
N ILE A 72 -9.01 29.49 0.58
CA ILE A 72 -7.82 29.01 -0.13
C ILE A 72 -8.28 28.17 -1.31
N GLN A 73 -7.87 28.55 -2.52
CA GLN A 73 -8.09 27.77 -3.72
C GLN A 73 -6.76 27.19 -4.22
N PHE A 74 -6.68 25.87 -4.25
CA PHE A 74 -5.51 25.16 -4.77
C PHE A 74 -5.63 24.99 -6.29
N SER A 75 -4.70 25.56 -7.02
CA SER A 75 -4.60 25.40 -8.47
C SER A 75 -3.73 24.19 -8.80
N LEU A 76 -4.35 23.11 -9.28
CA LEU A 76 -3.65 21.92 -9.75
C LEU A 76 -3.15 22.15 -11.18
N LEU A 77 -1.85 22.33 -11.33
CA LEU A 77 -1.20 22.61 -12.60
C LEU A 77 -0.86 21.31 -13.33
N LYS A 78 -0.96 21.36 -14.65
CA LYS A 78 -0.57 20.24 -15.54
C LYS A 78 0.82 20.40 -16.13
N ASN A 79 1.39 21.61 -16.08
CA ASN A 79 2.64 21.96 -16.72
C ASN A 79 3.57 22.71 -15.75
N ILE A 80 4.82 22.26 -15.65
CA ILE A 80 5.82 22.86 -14.77
C ILE A 80 6.18 24.31 -15.15
N LYS A 81 5.98 24.70 -16.42
CA LYS A 81 6.21 26.09 -16.87
C LYS A 81 5.28 27.09 -16.17
N GLU A 82 4.05 26.67 -15.85
CA GLU A 82 3.06 27.50 -15.16
C GLU A 82 3.39 27.65 -13.67
N PHE A 83 4.04 26.64 -13.08
CA PHE A 83 4.43 26.59 -11.67
C PHE A 83 5.50 27.63 -11.30
N ASN A 84 6.30 28.06 -12.26
CA ASN A 84 7.35 29.07 -12.06
C ASN A 84 6.86 30.52 -12.25
N SER A 85 5.60 30.73 -12.61
CA SER A 85 5.06 32.08 -12.82
C SER A 85 4.79 32.79 -11.49
N SER A 86 5.48 33.91 -11.23
CA SER A 86 5.19 34.79 -10.10
C SER A 86 4.18 35.86 -10.52
N LYS A 87 3.00 35.89 -9.88
CA LYS A 87 2.11 37.05 -10.00
C LYS A 87 2.49 38.07 -8.93
N LYS A 88 2.82 39.30 -9.35
CA LYS A 88 3.00 40.43 -8.45
C LYS A 88 1.64 40.88 -7.93
N ASN A 89 1.53 41.06 -6.63
CA ASN A 89 0.31 41.52 -5.99
C ASN A 89 0.45 42.97 -5.51
N THR A 90 -0.64 43.72 -5.59
CA THR A 90 -0.71 45.16 -5.28
C THR A 90 -1.57 45.46 -4.04
N THR A 91 -1.85 44.46 -3.19
CA THR A 91 -2.73 44.64 -2.03
C THR A 91 -2.02 45.34 -0.87
N SER A 92 -2.81 45.91 0.05
CA SER A 92 -2.35 46.63 1.25
C SER A 92 -2.08 45.74 2.48
N SER A 93 -2.47 44.46 2.44
CA SER A 93 -2.22 43.45 3.47
C SER A 93 -1.13 42.47 3.02
N PRO A 94 -0.36 41.87 3.95
CA PRO A 94 0.57 40.80 3.61
C PRO A 94 -0.19 39.61 2.99
N ILE A 95 0.49 38.90 2.09
CA ILE A 95 -0.09 37.78 1.35
C ILE A 95 0.79 36.54 1.53
N ILE A 96 0.14 35.40 1.76
CA ILE A 96 0.80 34.10 1.83
C ILE A 96 0.60 33.30 0.54
N HIS A 97 1.68 32.73 0.03
CA HIS A 97 1.70 31.87 -1.14
C HIS A 97 2.25 30.50 -0.77
N LEU A 98 1.75 29.46 -1.44
CA LEU A 98 2.25 28.11 -1.30
C LEU A 98 2.49 27.49 -2.69
N LYS A 99 3.64 26.87 -2.85
CA LYS A 99 3.95 26.02 -4.00
C LYS A 99 4.26 24.61 -3.52
N LEU A 100 3.67 23.63 -4.19
CA LEU A 100 3.84 22.22 -3.86
C LEU A 100 4.13 21.42 -5.13
N ALA A 101 5.28 20.74 -5.18
CA ALA A 101 5.65 19.89 -6.30
C ALA A 101 5.99 18.48 -5.82
N GLU A 102 5.43 17.44 -6.46
CA GLU A 102 5.82 16.04 -6.25
C GLU A 102 6.62 15.52 -7.47
N TYR A 103 7.74 14.86 -7.19
CA TYR A 103 8.60 14.22 -8.17
C TYR A 103 8.74 12.71 -7.91
N PRO A 104 8.85 11.90 -8.98
CA PRO A 104 9.33 10.53 -8.85
C PRO A 104 10.73 10.52 -8.26
N ALA A 105 10.97 9.70 -7.24
CA ALA A 105 12.25 9.66 -6.53
C ALA A 105 13.45 9.40 -7.47
N SER A 106 13.29 8.48 -8.41
CA SER A 106 14.34 8.12 -9.37
C SER A 106 14.78 9.29 -10.25
N LEU A 107 13.84 10.12 -10.71
CA LEU A 107 14.15 11.29 -11.54
C LEU A 107 14.79 12.39 -10.69
N TYR A 108 14.22 12.67 -9.52
CA TYR A 108 14.67 13.73 -8.65
C TYR A 108 16.09 13.47 -8.11
N LEU A 109 16.33 12.28 -7.56
CA LEU A 109 17.65 11.91 -7.05
C LEU A 109 18.69 11.90 -8.16
N LYS A 110 18.36 11.44 -9.38
CA LYS A 110 19.31 11.47 -10.51
C LYS A 110 19.71 12.89 -10.90
N GLN A 111 18.80 13.85 -10.79
CA GLN A 111 19.05 15.22 -11.21
C GLN A 111 19.78 16.04 -10.14
N PHE A 112 19.37 15.93 -8.88
CA PHE A 112 19.83 16.80 -7.80
C PHE A 112 20.81 16.13 -6.84
N TYR A 113 20.77 14.79 -6.74
CA TYR A 113 21.56 14.00 -5.80
C TYR A 113 22.18 12.74 -6.46
N PRO A 114 22.91 12.87 -7.58
CA PRO A 114 23.36 11.71 -8.37
C PRO A 114 24.26 10.76 -7.56
N ASP A 115 25.02 11.29 -6.61
CA ASP A 115 25.91 10.50 -5.74
C ASP A 115 25.14 9.60 -4.77
N LEU A 116 23.90 9.96 -4.43
CA LEU A 116 23.05 9.21 -3.50
C LEU A 116 22.35 8.00 -4.14
N LEU A 117 22.38 7.87 -5.48
CA LEU A 117 21.74 6.74 -6.18
C LEU A 117 22.34 5.36 -5.84
N LYS A 118 23.59 5.34 -5.33
CA LYS A 118 24.29 4.10 -4.95
C LYS A 118 24.05 3.70 -3.49
N ASP A 119 23.44 4.57 -2.68
CA ASP A 119 23.14 4.26 -1.29
C ASP A 119 21.85 3.44 -1.18
N SER A 120 21.99 2.22 -0.66
CA SER A 120 20.89 1.30 -0.37
C SER A 120 19.80 1.92 0.53
N SER A 121 20.15 2.87 1.40
CA SER A 121 19.21 3.54 2.30
C SER A 121 18.21 4.43 1.53
N GLN A 122 18.65 4.95 0.38
CA GLN A 122 17.92 5.88 -0.48
C GLN A 122 17.02 5.16 -1.50
N GLN A 123 17.28 3.87 -1.77
CA GLN A 123 16.41 3.03 -2.61
C GLN A 123 14.99 2.87 -2.04
N SER A 124 14.81 3.15 -0.74
CA SER A 124 13.50 3.08 -0.08
C SER A 124 12.62 4.32 -0.33
N ILE A 125 13.16 5.39 -0.92
CA ILE A 125 12.42 6.61 -1.24
C ILE A 125 11.54 6.36 -2.46
N GLN A 126 10.25 6.66 -2.32
CA GLN A 126 9.24 6.41 -3.34
C GLN A 126 8.83 7.68 -4.10
N SER A 127 8.81 8.84 -3.43
CA SER A 127 8.66 10.16 -4.05
C SER A 127 9.28 11.26 -3.19
N VAL A 128 9.47 12.43 -3.79
CA VAL A 128 9.96 13.64 -3.11
C VAL A 128 8.96 14.76 -3.31
N LEU A 129 8.56 15.42 -2.23
CA LEU A 129 7.80 16.67 -2.30
C LEU A 129 8.69 17.87 -1.99
N ILE A 130 8.48 18.94 -2.74
CA ILE A 130 9.02 20.27 -2.42
C ILE A 130 7.85 21.14 -1.98
N VAL A 131 7.89 21.61 -0.74
CA VAL A 131 6.92 22.54 -0.18
C VAL A 131 7.58 23.90 -0.02
N GLU A 132 7.12 24.91 -0.76
CA GLU A 132 7.61 26.28 -0.63
C GLU A 132 6.50 27.17 -0.09
N LEU A 133 6.84 28.00 0.88
CA LEU A 133 5.94 28.98 1.47
C LEU A 133 6.61 30.36 1.42
N SER A 134 5.88 31.35 0.91
CA SER A 134 6.36 32.73 0.94
C SER A 134 5.31 33.69 1.49
N ILE A 135 5.78 34.72 2.20
CA ILE A 135 4.98 35.82 2.72
C ILE A 135 5.53 37.10 2.12
N GLN A 136 4.69 37.83 1.38
CA GLN A 136 5.05 39.07 0.71
C GLN A 136 4.27 40.24 1.29
N THR A 137 4.89 41.42 1.34
CA THR A 137 4.20 42.69 1.68
C THR A 137 3.99 43.57 0.45
N ASN A 138 3.25 44.66 0.63
CA ASN A 138 2.89 45.68 -0.36
C ASN A 138 4.07 46.24 -1.18
N SER A 139 5.32 46.05 -0.70
CA SER A 139 6.55 46.52 -1.35
C SER A 139 7.26 45.46 -2.20
N SER A 140 6.69 44.26 -2.38
CA SER A 140 7.36 43.09 -2.96
C SER A 140 8.58 42.60 -2.17
N SER A 141 8.81 43.10 -0.95
CA SER A 141 9.79 42.51 -0.04
C SER A 141 9.24 41.21 0.53
N GLU A 142 10.00 40.13 0.33
CA GLU A 142 9.70 38.81 0.89
C GLU A 142 10.06 38.83 2.38
N LEU A 143 9.04 38.75 3.25
CA LEU A 143 9.23 38.59 4.70
C LEU A 143 9.65 37.16 5.05
N LEU A 144 9.23 36.21 4.22
CA LEU A 144 9.56 34.81 4.31
C LEU A 144 9.57 34.24 2.90
N ASN A 145 10.60 33.47 2.58
CA ASN A 145 10.60 32.59 1.42
C ASN A 145 11.46 31.38 1.78
N ARG A 146 10.81 30.25 2.01
CA ARG A 146 11.46 29.04 2.50
C ARG A 146 10.87 27.81 1.83
N SER A 147 11.76 26.88 1.50
CA SER A 147 11.43 25.58 0.93
C SER A 147 11.76 24.46 1.93
N LEU A 148 11.04 23.36 1.80
CA LEU A 148 11.30 22.11 2.51
C LEU A 148 11.17 20.95 1.54
N GLU A 149 12.22 20.13 1.44
CA GLU A 149 12.21 18.87 0.73
C GLU A 149 11.77 17.74 1.65
N VAL A 150 10.77 16.98 1.24
CA VAL A 150 10.20 15.87 2.00
C VAL A 150 10.41 14.58 1.22
N PHE A 151 11.31 13.73 1.70
CA PHE A 151 11.57 12.41 1.15
C PHE A 151 10.59 11.39 1.71
N ILE A 152 9.71 10.84 0.86
CA ILE A 152 8.73 9.84 1.29
C ILE A 152 9.33 8.45 1.15
N LYS A 153 9.44 7.74 2.28
CA LYS A 153 9.85 6.34 2.36
C LYS A 153 8.65 5.45 2.68
N LYS A 154 8.65 4.25 2.12
CA LYS A 154 7.66 3.22 2.45
C LYS A 154 7.80 2.81 3.91
N SER A 155 6.71 2.87 4.66
CA SER A 155 6.61 2.24 5.99
C SER A 155 5.87 0.91 5.91
N ASN A 156 6.00 0.10 6.96
CA ASN A 156 5.16 -1.08 7.14
C ASN A 156 3.73 -0.63 7.41
N ALA A 157 2.80 -0.97 6.51
CA ALA A 157 1.39 -0.67 6.65
C ALA A 157 0.64 -1.87 7.24
N ILE A 158 -0.25 -1.61 8.20
CA ILE A 158 -1.23 -2.60 8.67
C ILE A 158 -2.44 -2.72 7.72
N GLY A 159 -2.56 -1.82 6.75
CA GLY A 159 -3.66 -1.78 5.78
C GLY A 159 -3.58 -2.91 4.75
N PHE A 160 -4.73 -3.30 4.23
CA PHE A 160 -4.91 -4.40 3.30
C PHE A 160 -5.54 -3.88 2.00
N GLY A 161 -5.13 -4.43 0.86
CA GLY A 161 -5.73 -4.12 -0.43
C GLY A 161 -4.73 -4.17 -1.57
N ILE A 162 -5.11 -3.58 -2.69
CA ILE A 162 -4.27 -3.47 -3.89
C ILE A 162 -3.58 -2.10 -3.85
N PRO A 163 -2.25 -2.03 -3.74
CA PRO A 163 -1.55 -0.75 -3.61
C PRO A 163 -1.58 0.04 -4.92
N PHE A 164 -1.37 1.35 -4.80
CA PHE A 164 -1.05 2.18 -5.95
C PHE A 164 0.44 2.08 -6.31
N ASN A 165 0.75 2.10 -7.59
CA ASN A 165 2.15 2.17 -8.05
C ASN A 165 2.73 3.60 -7.93
N ASN A 166 1.86 4.62 -7.97
CA ASN A 166 2.27 6.02 -8.07
C ASN A 166 1.58 6.95 -7.06
N LEU A 167 1.03 6.43 -5.97
CA LEU A 167 0.48 7.21 -4.88
C LEU A 167 0.99 6.64 -3.56
N HIS A 168 1.71 7.46 -2.80
CA HIS A 168 2.48 6.98 -1.64
C HIS A 168 1.97 7.51 -0.29
N LEU A 169 0.96 8.38 -0.30
CA LEU A 169 0.29 8.89 0.90
C LEU A 169 -1.22 8.69 0.79
N SER A 170 -1.84 8.26 1.88
CA SER A 170 -3.29 8.40 2.05
C SER A 170 -3.66 9.87 2.29
N ALA A 171 -4.95 10.19 2.17
CA ALA A 171 -5.50 11.51 2.50
C ALA A 171 -5.06 12.02 3.88
N LYS A 172 -5.13 11.15 4.91
CA LYS A 172 -4.67 11.48 6.27
C LYS A 172 -3.16 11.73 6.32
N GLY A 173 -2.36 10.88 5.67
CA GLY A 173 -0.91 11.05 5.60
C GLY A 173 -0.51 12.35 4.90
N PHE A 174 -1.24 12.72 3.86
CA PHE A 174 -1.07 14.00 3.16
C PHE A 174 -1.38 15.20 4.06
N SER A 175 -2.52 15.19 4.78
CA SER A 175 -2.86 16.27 5.72
C SER A 175 -1.80 16.45 6.83
N GLU A 176 -1.33 15.35 7.41
CA GLU A 176 -0.29 15.38 8.45
C GLU A 176 1.06 15.89 7.89
N LEU A 177 1.43 15.47 6.67
CA LEU A 177 2.61 16.01 5.98
C LEU A 177 2.49 17.52 5.83
N MET A 178 1.38 18.02 5.28
CA MET A 178 1.21 19.45 5.03
C MET A 178 1.22 20.26 6.33
N LYS A 179 0.61 19.76 7.40
CA LYS A 179 0.66 20.35 8.72
C LYS A 179 2.10 20.47 9.23
N LYS A 180 2.87 19.37 9.16
CA LYS A 180 4.27 19.34 9.61
C LYS A 180 5.19 20.20 8.76
N SER A 181 5.00 20.23 7.45
CA SER A 181 5.78 21.10 6.56
C SER A 181 5.57 22.57 6.88
N VAL A 182 4.32 23.00 7.10
CA VAL A 182 4.03 24.40 7.48
C VAL A 182 4.60 24.74 8.86
N GLU A 183 4.51 23.82 9.83
CA GLU A 183 5.09 23.99 11.16
C GLU A 183 6.61 24.22 11.09
N ILE A 184 7.33 23.43 10.28
CA ILE A 184 8.78 23.55 10.08
C ILE A 184 9.14 24.85 9.36
N ILE A 185 8.47 25.15 8.24
CA ILE A 185 8.79 26.29 7.39
C ILE A 185 8.58 27.62 8.13
N LEU A 186 7.50 27.73 8.91
CA LEU A 186 7.18 28.95 9.65
C LEU A 186 8.05 29.15 10.90
N ASP A 187 8.73 28.10 11.38
CA ASP A 187 9.63 28.20 12.52
C ASP A 187 10.99 28.81 12.11
N SER A 188 11.26 30.04 12.55
CA SER A 188 12.53 30.72 12.26
C SER A 188 13.74 30.12 12.97
N THR A 189 13.53 29.27 13.98
CA THR A 189 14.62 28.56 14.68
C THR A 189 14.98 27.23 14.02
N ASN A 190 14.12 26.74 13.14
CA ASN A 190 14.35 25.49 12.44
C ASN A 190 15.12 25.77 11.15
N GLU A 191 16.31 25.20 11.00
CA GLU A 191 17.16 25.33 9.80
C GLU A 191 17.04 24.13 8.85
N SER A 192 16.19 23.13 9.17
CA SER A 192 16.00 21.96 8.32
C SER A 192 15.42 22.35 6.97
N GLU A 193 16.18 22.08 5.92
CA GLU A 193 15.74 22.18 4.52
C GLU A 193 15.20 20.85 3.99
N GLN A 194 15.43 19.76 4.74
CA GLN A 194 15.07 18.41 4.35
C GLN A 194 14.51 17.61 5.54
N ILE A 195 13.49 16.80 5.27
CA ILE A 195 12.97 15.81 6.20
C ILE A 195 12.67 14.49 5.49
N GLU A 196 12.72 13.40 6.26
CA GLU A 196 12.25 12.09 5.80
C GLU A 196 10.92 11.75 6.46
N LEU A 197 9.95 11.29 5.66
CA LEU A 197 8.68 10.80 6.13
C LEU A 197 8.51 9.32 5.78
N LYS A 198 8.39 8.48 6.81
CA LYS A 198 7.93 7.09 6.64
C LYS A 198 6.41 7.06 6.66
N ALA A 199 5.79 6.74 5.53
CA ALA A 199 4.35 6.74 5.40
C ALA A 199 3.80 5.38 4.95
N SER A 200 2.60 5.04 5.39
CA SER A 200 1.92 3.83 4.93
C SER A 200 1.31 4.09 3.56
N PRO A 201 1.62 3.27 2.54
CA PRO A 201 1.04 3.45 1.22
C PRO A 201 -0.48 3.26 1.26
N PRO A 202 -1.23 4.02 0.46
CA PRO A 202 -2.66 3.81 0.28
C PRO A 202 -2.96 2.60 -0.63
N PHE A 203 -4.20 2.16 -0.57
CA PHE A 203 -4.75 1.07 -1.38
C PHE A 203 -5.91 1.57 -2.24
N MET A 204 -6.07 0.98 -3.42
CA MET A 204 -7.20 1.23 -4.31
C MET A 204 -8.50 0.81 -3.62
N GLY A 205 -9.58 1.55 -3.87
CA GLY A 205 -10.92 1.15 -3.45
C GLY A 205 -11.35 -0.15 -4.11
N ASP A 206 -12.20 -0.92 -3.44
CA ASP A 206 -12.76 -2.16 -3.94
C ASP A 206 -14.11 -2.49 -3.25
N ASN A 207 -14.82 -3.51 -3.73
CA ASN A 207 -16.08 -3.97 -3.15
C ASN A 207 -15.99 -5.31 -2.37
N PHE A 208 -14.80 -5.84 -2.10
CA PHE A 208 -14.63 -7.23 -1.62
C PHE A 208 -13.52 -7.44 -0.56
N ILE A 209 -12.73 -6.44 -0.22
CA ILE A 209 -11.67 -6.43 0.78
C ILE A 209 -11.99 -5.36 1.82
N ILE A 210 -11.93 -4.08 1.46
CA ILE A 210 -11.95 -2.95 2.42
C ILE A 210 -13.21 -2.99 3.29
N GLY A 211 -14.38 -3.17 2.67
CA GLY A 211 -15.64 -3.27 3.41
C GLY A 211 -15.67 -4.48 4.36
N THR A 212 -15.12 -5.62 3.93
CA THR A 212 -15.16 -6.87 4.71
C THR A 212 -14.21 -6.86 5.91
N ILE A 213 -13.10 -6.13 5.86
CA ILE A 213 -12.10 -6.08 6.93
C ILE A 213 -12.31 -4.92 7.92
N THR A 214 -13.31 -4.08 7.66
CA THR A 214 -13.59 -2.91 8.50
C THR A 214 -13.93 -3.37 9.91
N ASN A 215 -13.29 -2.75 10.91
CA ASN A 215 -13.42 -3.07 12.34
C ASN A 215 -12.99 -4.48 12.78
N LEU A 216 -12.31 -5.25 11.93
CA LEU A 216 -11.79 -6.56 12.31
C LEU A 216 -10.33 -6.50 12.82
N PRO A 217 -9.94 -7.36 13.77
CA PRO A 217 -8.56 -7.42 14.24
C PRO A 217 -7.64 -7.88 13.11
N ARG A 218 -6.46 -7.27 13.04
CA ARG A 218 -5.39 -7.65 12.12
C ARG A 218 -4.29 -8.33 12.89
N ILE A 219 -3.90 -9.50 12.42
CA ILE A 219 -2.81 -10.28 13.00
C ILE A 219 -1.57 -9.99 12.16
N ALA A 220 -0.55 -9.41 12.78
CA ALA A 220 0.75 -9.22 12.16
C ALA A 220 1.46 -10.58 12.04
N ILE A 221 2.14 -10.80 10.91
CA ILE A 221 2.92 -11.99 10.65
C ILE A 221 4.37 -11.55 10.44
N GLU A 222 5.24 -11.96 11.35
CA GLU A 222 6.68 -11.73 11.27
C GLU A 222 7.30 -12.76 10.34
N SER A 223 7.59 -12.36 9.10
CA SER A 223 8.21 -13.22 8.10
C SER A 223 9.68 -12.87 7.90
N LYS A 224 10.56 -13.87 8.02
CA LYS A 224 12.00 -13.74 7.83
C LYS A 224 12.56 -14.96 7.10
N GLY A 225 13.02 -14.75 5.87
CA GLY A 225 13.58 -15.82 5.05
C GLY A 225 12.53 -16.87 4.73
N LEU A 226 12.64 -18.06 5.32
CA LEU A 226 11.72 -19.18 5.11
C LEU A 226 10.64 -19.31 6.18
N PHE A 227 10.71 -18.50 7.22
CA PHE A 227 9.89 -18.63 8.42
C PHE A 227 8.86 -17.53 8.51
N SER A 228 7.67 -17.89 9.00
CA SER A 228 6.62 -16.94 9.39
C SER A 228 6.13 -17.27 10.79
N LYS A 229 6.08 -16.24 11.65
CA LYS A 229 5.63 -16.33 13.03
C LYS A 229 4.45 -15.38 13.25
N TYR A 230 3.44 -15.84 13.98
CA TYR A 230 2.29 -15.01 14.33
C TYR A 230 1.61 -15.50 15.61
N VAL A 231 0.67 -14.72 16.14
CA VAL A 231 -0.14 -15.11 17.29
C VAL A 231 -1.60 -15.27 16.87
N PHE A 232 -2.19 -16.42 17.15
CA PHE A 232 -3.60 -16.69 16.88
C PHE A 232 -4.22 -17.47 18.04
N ASN A 233 -5.41 -17.05 18.48
CA ASN A 233 -6.11 -17.59 19.66
C ASN A 233 -5.19 -17.70 20.90
N GLY A 234 -4.38 -16.66 21.13
CA GLY A 234 -3.44 -16.58 22.26
C GLY A 234 -2.21 -17.49 22.16
N LYS A 235 -2.06 -18.26 21.07
CA LYS A 235 -0.92 -19.16 20.86
C LYS A 235 0.02 -18.58 19.80
N THR A 236 1.31 -18.72 20.05
CA THR A 236 2.34 -18.41 19.04
C THR A 236 2.43 -19.58 18.07
N GLU A 237 2.27 -19.29 16.79
CA GLU A 237 2.44 -20.22 15.68
C GLU A 237 3.75 -19.91 14.95
N LEU A 238 4.37 -20.95 14.41
CA LEU A 238 5.60 -20.85 13.64
C LEU A 238 5.58 -21.87 12.52
N ILE A 239 5.57 -21.37 11.28
CA ILE A 239 5.58 -22.17 10.06
C ILE A 239 6.80 -21.85 9.21
N ARG A 240 7.20 -22.82 8.38
CA ARG A 240 8.34 -22.70 7.48
C ARG A 240 8.04 -23.35 6.14
N TRP A 241 8.49 -22.73 5.05
CA TRP A 241 8.61 -23.36 3.73
C TRP A 241 10.06 -23.77 3.50
N ASP A 242 10.32 -24.97 3.02
CA ASP A 242 11.66 -25.43 2.65
C ASP A 242 11.90 -25.26 1.14
N GLU A 243 13.02 -25.82 0.65
CA GLU A 243 13.45 -25.68 -0.73
C GLU A 243 12.45 -26.30 -1.73
N GLN A 244 12.37 -25.67 -2.90
CA GLN A 244 11.64 -26.19 -4.04
C GLN A 244 12.54 -27.20 -4.76
N ARG A 245 11.97 -28.36 -5.11
CA ARG A 245 12.62 -29.35 -5.95
C ARG A 245 11.70 -29.76 -7.08
N TYR A 246 12.27 -30.24 -8.17
CA TYR A 246 11.52 -30.85 -9.25
C TYR A 246 12.03 -32.27 -9.50
N GLN A 247 11.13 -33.14 -9.91
CA GLN A 247 11.46 -34.50 -10.34
C GLN A 247 10.82 -34.77 -11.68
N GLU A 248 11.63 -35.16 -12.67
CA GLU A 248 11.14 -35.52 -14.00
C GLU A 248 10.25 -36.76 -13.95
N ILE A 249 9.20 -36.74 -14.78
CA ILE A 249 8.26 -37.84 -14.97
C ILE A 249 8.55 -38.48 -16.32
N THR A 250 9.10 -39.68 -16.29
CA THR A 250 9.40 -40.47 -17.49
C THR A 250 8.22 -41.39 -17.80
N LEU A 251 7.52 -41.13 -18.91
CA LEU A 251 6.31 -41.90 -19.28
C LEU A 251 6.62 -43.25 -19.96
N ARG A 252 7.83 -43.43 -20.51
CA ARG A 252 8.19 -44.60 -21.35
C ARG A 252 9.58 -45.14 -21.03
N GLY A 253 9.85 -46.39 -21.40
CA GLY A 253 11.17 -47.01 -21.28
C GLY A 253 11.41 -47.71 -19.93
N LYS A 254 12.67 -48.09 -19.69
CA LYS A 254 13.09 -48.89 -18.52
C LYS A 254 13.00 -48.12 -17.20
N ASN A 255 13.21 -46.81 -17.23
CA ASN A 255 13.19 -45.92 -16.06
C ASN A 255 11.84 -45.21 -15.89
N LYS A 256 10.73 -45.82 -16.32
CA LYS A 256 9.41 -45.20 -16.25
C LYS A 256 9.03 -44.87 -14.80
N THR A 257 8.49 -43.68 -14.58
CA THR A 257 7.97 -43.28 -13.28
C THR A 257 6.70 -44.07 -12.95
N ILE A 258 6.59 -44.59 -11.73
CA ILE A 258 5.39 -45.29 -11.27
C ILE A 258 4.32 -44.25 -10.94
N LEU A 259 3.22 -44.26 -11.70
CA LEU A 259 2.12 -43.31 -11.58
C LEU A 259 0.80 -44.05 -11.34
N ALA A 260 -0.11 -43.42 -10.60
CA ALA A 260 -1.48 -43.88 -10.51
C ALA A 260 -2.14 -43.87 -11.91
N PRO A 261 -3.05 -44.82 -12.23
CA PRO A 261 -3.62 -44.94 -13.58
C PRO A 261 -4.24 -43.66 -14.12
N LEU A 262 -5.00 -42.94 -13.30
CA LEU A 262 -5.63 -41.66 -13.67
C LEU A 262 -4.59 -40.59 -14.02
N LEU A 263 -3.53 -40.49 -13.21
CA LEU A 263 -2.46 -39.51 -13.43
C LEU A 263 -1.67 -39.84 -14.71
N TYR A 264 -1.38 -41.12 -14.94
CA TYR A 264 -0.74 -41.59 -16.17
C TYR A 264 -1.58 -41.25 -17.40
N SER A 265 -2.90 -41.50 -17.38
CA SER A 265 -3.77 -41.16 -18.51
C SER A 265 -3.80 -39.66 -18.81
N SER A 266 -3.80 -38.81 -17.77
CA SER A 266 -3.77 -37.35 -17.95
C SER A 266 -2.46 -36.88 -18.60
N PHE A 267 -1.32 -37.45 -18.20
CA PHE A 267 -0.03 -37.11 -18.84
C PHE A 267 0.07 -37.59 -20.29
N ILE A 268 -0.43 -38.78 -20.61
CA ILE A 268 -0.48 -39.27 -21.99
C ILE A 268 -1.35 -38.37 -22.88
N ALA A 269 -2.44 -37.81 -22.33
CA ALA A 269 -3.26 -36.84 -23.06
C ALA A 269 -2.46 -35.55 -23.33
N MET A 270 -1.77 -35.00 -22.33
CA MET A 270 -0.94 -33.80 -22.51
C MET A 270 0.26 -34.01 -23.44
N GLU A 271 0.87 -35.21 -23.46
CA GLU A 271 1.98 -35.56 -24.36
C GLU A 271 1.51 -35.53 -25.82
N LYS A 272 0.26 -35.93 -26.09
CA LYS A 272 -0.32 -35.85 -27.45
C LYS A 272 -0.53 -34.40 -27.90
N GLU A 273 -0.90 -33.51 -27.00
CA GLU A 273 -1.07 -32.08 -27.30
C GLU A 273 0.27 -31.38 -27.57
N ASN A 274 1.31 -31.74 -26.81
CA ASN A 274 2.64 -31.17 -26.96
C ASN A 274 3.73 -32.24 -26.74
N PRO A 275 4.18 -32.91 -27.81
CA PRO A 275 5.16 -34.02 -27.72
C PRO A 275 6.55 -33.60 -27.23
N GLN A 276 6.87 -32.30 -27.24
CA GLN A 276 8.17 -31.77 -26.82
C GLN A 276 8.18 -31.33 -25.35
N ALA A 277 7.06 -31.48 -24.64
CA ALA A 277 6.96 -31.04 -23.27
C ALA A 277 7.64 -32.01 -22.31
N VAL A 278 8.24 -31.46 -21.25
CA VAL A 278 8.81 -32.22 -20.15
C VAL A 278 7.78 -32.27 -19.01
N PHE A 279 7.52 -33.45 -18.46
CA PHE A 279 6.62 -33.59 -17.33
C PHE A 279 7.41 -33.67 -16.04
N VAL A 280 6.96 -32.97 -15.00
CA VAL A 280 7.65 -32.92 -13.71
C VAL A 280 6.67 -32.97 -12.55
N PHE A 281 7.14 -33.48 -11.41
CA PHE A 281 6.57 -33.18 -10.11
C PHE A 281 7.30 -31.98 -9.53
N LEU A 282 6.58 -30.87 -9.34
CA LEU A 282 7.03 -29.75 -8.54
C LEU A 282 6.74 -30.08 -7.07
N MET A 283 7.77 -30.05 -6.25
CA MET A 283 7.69 -30.45 -4.85
C MET A 283 8.23 -29.36 -3.94
N GLN A 284 7.53 -29.11 -2.84
CA GLN A 284 8.03 -28.22 -1.80
C GLN A 284 7.67 -28.80 -0.44
N GLU A 285 8.69 -28.93 0.41
CA GLU A 285 8.50 -29.29 1.81
C GLU A 285 8.08 -28.05 2.62
N ALA A 286 7.26 -28.27 3.63
CA ALA A 286 6.81 -27.24 4.55
C ALA A 286 6.64 -27.83 5.94
N ARG A 287 6.67 -27.00 6.98
CA ARG A 287 6.60 -27.47 8.36
C ARG A 287 5.76 -26.55 9.21
N ASN A 288 4.89 -27.14 10.02
CA ASN A 288 4.43 -26.52 11.25
C ASN A 288 5.42 -26.88 12.37
N ILE A 289 6.18 -25.89 12.83
CA ILE A 289 7.28 -26.13 13.78
C ILE A 289 6.73 -26.39 15.17
N VAL A 290 5.68 -25.68 15.58
CA VAL A 290 5.08 -25.81 16.92
C VAL A 290 4.44 -27.17 17.10
N LEU A 291 3.70 -27.66 16.09
CA LEU A 291 3.06 -28.97 16.14
C LEU A 291 3.98 -30.11 15.67
N ASN A 292 5.22 -29.80 15.27
CA ASN A 292 6.18 -30.76 14.75
C ASN A 292 5.65 -31.60 13.57
N LYS A 293 4.91 -30.97 12.64
CA LYS A 293 4.34 -31.64 11.46
C LYS A 293 5.05 -31.21 10.19
N ASN A 294 5.51 -32.18 9.42
CA ASN A 294 6.07 -31.95 8.09
C ASN A 294 5.01 -32.22 7.01
N TYR A 295 5.05 -31.40 5.98
CA TYR A 295 4.16 -31.48 4.84
C TYR A 295 4.96 -31.48 3.55
N LEU A 296 4.47 -32.21 2.56
CA LEU A 296 5.00 -32.19 1.21
C LEU A 296 3.88 -31.74 0.27
N LEU A 297 4.07 -30.61 -0.41
CA LEU A 297 3.25 -30.24 -1.55
C LEU A 297 3.81 -30.90 -2.81
N VAL A 298 2.93 -31.50 -3.61
CA VAL A 298 3.24 -32.12 -4.91
C VAL A 298 2.28 -31.58 -5.96
N ILE A 299 2.82 -30.88 -6.95
CA ILE A 299 2.11 -30.33 -8.11
C ILE A 299 2.68 -30.99 -9.37
N PRO A 300 1.99 -31.97 -9.96
CA PRO A 300 2.36 -32.49 -11.27
C PRO A 300 2.13 -31.39 -12.32
N ALA A 301 3.12 -31.16 -13.19
CA ALA A 301 3.08 -30.08 -14.16
C ALA A 301 3.71 -30.47 -15.49
N ARG A 302 3.32 -29.75 -16.54
CA ARG A 302 3.95 -29.74 -17.85
C ARG A 302 4.87 -28.53 -17.95
N VAL A 303 6.09 -28.73 -18.41
CA VAL A 303 7.07 -27.68 -18.71
C VAL A 303 7.26 -27.64 -20.21
N SER A 304 7.04 -26.47 -20.81
CA SER A 304 7.16 -26.27 -22.25
C SER A 304 7.97 -25.03 -22.58
N ALA A 305 8.55 -25.01 -23.79
CA ALA A 305 9.26 -23.84 -24.28
C ALA A 305 8.30 -22.66 -24.43
N ASN A 306 8.70 -21.47 -23.97
CA ASN A 306 7.91 -20.26 -24.18
C ASN A 306 8.08 -19.78 -25.61
N THR A 307 7.00 -19.85 -26.38
CA THR A 307 6.96 -19.40 -27.78
C THR A 307 6.64 -17.91 -27.91
N ASN A 308 6.45 -17.21 -26.80
CA ASN A 308 6.10 -15.79 -26.79
C ASN A 308 7.34 -14.91 -27.00
N ILE A 309 7.39 -14.23 -28.16
CA ILE A 309 8.53 -13.44 -28.64
C ILE A 309 8.87 -12.28 -27.69
N ARG A 310 7.95 -11.86 -26.81
CA ARG A 310 8.14 -10.74 -25.88
C ARG A 310 8.75 -11.12 -24.53
N ILE A 311 8.76 -12.40 -24.16
CA ILE A 311 9.32 -12.91 -22.90
C ILE A 311 10.23 -14.08 -23.25
N THR A 312 11.42 -13.78 -23.76
CA THR A 312 12.37 -14.81 -24.17
C THR A 312 13.08 -15.41 -22.94
N ASN A 313 13.30 -16.74 -22.98
CA ASN A 313 14.15 -17.56 -22.08
C ASN A 313 13.58 -18.09 -20.75
N MET A 314 12.29 -17.98 -20.43
CA MET A 314 11.70 -18.71 -19.29
C MET A 314 10.73 -19.80 -19.76
N PRO A 315 10.84 -21.05 -19.28
CA PRO A 315 9.89 -22.10 -19.64
C PRO A 315 8.50 -21.80 -19.05
N ILE A 316 7.45 -22.20 -19.75
CA ILE A 316 6.07 -22.13 -19.25
C ILE A 316 5.83 -23.38 -18.41
N VAL A 317 5.40 -23.19 -17.17
CA VAL A 317 5.05 -24.27 -16.23
C VAL A 317 3.54 -24.28 -16.06
N GLU A 318 2.90 -25.36 -16.47
CA GLU A 318 1.45 -25.53 -16.43
C GLU A 318 1.09 -26.66 -15.47
N PRO A 319 0.51 -26.37 -14.29
CA PRO A 319 -0.01 -27.40 -13.41
C PRO A 319 -1.03 -28.30 -14.12
N LEU A 320 -1.03 -29.57 -13.76
CA LEU A 320 -1.99 -30.52 -14.31
C LEU A 320 -3.40 -30.17 -13.83
N LYS A 321 -4.31 -29.98 -14.78
CA LYS A 321 -5.73 -29.70 -14.50
C LYS A 321 -6.40 -30.89 -13.83
N GLY A 322 -7.33 -30.60 -12.92
CA GLY A 322 -8.07 -31.59 -12.13
C GLY A 322 -7.44 -31.85 -10.76
N ASN A 323 -8.00 -32.82 -10.04
CA ASN A 323 -7.63 -33.11 -8.65
C ASN A 323 -6.36 -33.97 -8.56
N HIS A 324 -5.27 -33.49 -9.15
CA HIS A 324 -3.99 -34.19 -9.21
C HIS A 324 -2.89 -33.52 -8.36
N ASN A 325 -3.21 -32.43 -7.67
CA ASN A 325 -2.30 -31.73 -6.78
C ASN A 325 -2.57 -32.16 -5.34
N PHE A 326 -1.51 -32.37 -4.57
CA PHE A 326 -1.61 -32.96 -3.24
C PHE A 326 -0.79 -32.19 -2.22
N MET A 327 -1.33 -32.09 -1.01
CA MET A 327 -0.53 -31.85 0.19
C MET A 327 -0.59 -33.11 1.05
N ILE A 328 0.58 -33.61 1.43
CA ILE A 328 0.74 -34.88 2.12
C ILE A 328 1.37 -34.60 3.49
N HIS A 329 0.86 -35.25 4.52
CA HIS A 329 1.49 -35.35 5.82
C HIS A 329 1.83 -36.81 6.08
N ASP A 330 3.11 -37.13 6.22
CA ASP A 330 3.63 -38.49 6.30
C ASP A 330 3.16 -39.37 5.14
N LYS A 331 2.14 -40.22 5.35
CA LYS A 331 1.54 -41.09 4.33
C LYS A 331 0.13 -40.66 3.92
N ASP A 332 -0.44 -39.68 4.62
CA ASP A 332 -1.83 -39.28 4.45
C ASP A 332 -1.95 -38.06 3.55
N THR A 333 -2.84 -38.16 2.57
CA THR A 333 -3.23 -37.01 1.75
C THR A 333 -4.12 -36.10 2.58
N ILE A 334 -3.59 -34.97 3.03
CA ILE A 334 -4.35 -33.99 3.80
C ILE A 334 -5.13 -33.03 2.90
N ALA A 335 -4.64 -32.77 1.68
CA ALA A 335 -5.36 -31.98 0.69
C ALA A 335 -5.19 -32.55 -0.71
N GLN A 336 -6.27 -32.49 -1.50
CA GLN A 336 -6.29 -32.82 -2.92
C GLN A 336 -7.04 -31.72 -3.67
N PHE A 337 -6.43 -31.15 -4.71
CA PHE A 337 -6.97 -29.95 -5.35
C PHE A 337 -6.58 -29.80 -6.83
N ASN A 338 -7.31 -28.91 -7.50
CA ASN A 338 -7.03 -28.37 -8.82
C ASN A 338 -6.43 -26.97 -8.71
N ILE A 339 -5.60 -26.59 -9.68
CA ILE A 339 -5.07 -25.23 -9.83
C ILE A 339 -5.59 -24.67 -11.16
N GLU A 340 -6.32 -23.55 -11.07
CA GLU A 340 -6.75 -22.77 -12.24
C GLU A 340 -5.97 -21.46 -12.28
N THR A 341 -5.58 -21.01 -13.47
CA THR A 341 -4.86 -19.74 -13.67
C THR A 341 -5.78 -18.67 -14.25
N ASP A 342 -5.43 -17.39 -14.05
CA ASP A 342 -6.03 -16.22 -14.71
C ASP A 342 -7.56 -16.17 -14.66
N GLN A 343 -8.13 -16.40 -13.46
CA GLN A 343 -9.57 -16.43 -13.27
C GLN A 343 -10.13 -15.02 -13.09
N LEU A 344 -10.92 -14.58 -14.07
CA LEU A 344 -11.68 -13.33 -14.01
C LEU A 344 -12.91 -13.48 -13.12
N ASP A 345 -13.05 -12.61 -12.12
CA ASP A 345 -14.25 -12.50 -11.29
C ASP A 345 -14.95 -11.17 -11.60
N SER A 346 -16.04 -11.23 -12.38
CA SER A 346 -16.79 -10.05 -12.78
C SER A 346 -17.58 -9.41 -11.64
N THR A 347 -17.77 -10.10 -10.51
CA THR A 347 -18.50 -9.58 -9.34
C THR A 347 -17.60 -8.72 -8.45
N LYS A 348 -16.30 -9.00 -8.45
CA LYS A 348 -15.28 -8.26 -7.71
C LYS A 348 -14.74 -7.11 -8.54
N LYS A 349 -14.88 -5.90 -8.02
CA LYS A 349 -14.52 -4.65 -8.68
C LYS A 349 -13.43 -3.93 -7.91
N ILE A 350 -12.50 -3.35 -8.67
CA ILE A 350 -11.48 -2.43 -8.20
C ILE A 350 -11.82 -1.04 -8.74
N TYR A 351 -11.68 -0.02 -7.90
CA TYR A 351 -11.96 1.38 -8.19
C TYR A 351 -10.66 2.21 -8.07
N PRO A 352 -9.82 2.27 -9.12
CA PRO A 352 -8.53 2.97 -9.06
C PRO A 352 -8.65 4.48 -8.85
N PHE A 353 -9.84 5.07 -8.99
CA PHE A 353 -10.11 6.48 -8.69
C PHE A 353 -10.41 6.75 -7.20
N LEU A 354 -10.47 5.72 -6.37
CA LEU A 354 -10.64 5.81 -4.92
C LEU A 354 -9.39 5.31 -4.19
N SER A 355 -8.95 6.07 -3.20
CA SER A 355 -7.85 5.74 -2.31
C SER A 355 -8.39 5.47 -0.91
N SER A 356 -7.89 4.41 -0.26
CA SER A 356 -8.17 4.04 1.12
C SER A 356 -6.86 3.89 1.91
N ASN A 357 -6.94 3.95 3.24
CA ASN A 357 -5.85 3.54 4.13
C ASN A 357 -5.73 2.00 4.27
N GLY A 358 -6.65 1.23 3.69
CA GLY A 358 -6.69 -0.24 3.77
C GLY A 358 -7.13 -0.78 5.14
N ILE A 359 -7.65 0.07 6.02
CA ILE A 359 -8.08 -0.29 7.37
C ILE A 359 -9.60 -0.23 7.48
N ASP A 360 -10.19 0.84 6.95
CA ASP A 360 -11.62 1.11 7.08
C ASP A 360 -12.16 1.76 5.80
N SER A 361 -13.45 1.53 5.54
CA SER A 361 -14.16 2.13 4.40
C SER A 361 -14.35 3.64 4.52
N ASN A 362 -14.30 4.21 5.72
CA ASN A 362 -14.51 5.65 5.95
C ASN A 362 -13.33 6.50 5.42
N SER A 363 -12.18 5.89 5.19
CA SER A 363 -11.00 6.52 4.60
C SER A 363 -11.06 6.74 3.08
N LEU A 364 -12.10 6.23 2.40
CA LEU A 364 -12.21 6.30 0.95
C LEU A 364 -12.25 7.75 0.47
N THR A 365 -11.25 8.12 -0.32
CA THR A 365 -11.08 9.47 -0.88
C THR A 365 -10.87 9.39 -2.38
N ARG A 366 -11.59 10.21 -3.15
CA ARG A 366 -11.40 10.31 -4.60
C ARG A 366 -10.05 10.95 -4.93
N ILE A 367 -9.35 10.42 -5.94
CA ILE A 367 -8.01 10.88 -6.36
C ILE A 367 -7.89 11.24 -7.84
N ASN A 368 -8.98 11.16 -8.61
CA ASN A 368 -9.07 11.72 -9.97
C ASN A 368 -10.55 11.85 -10.36
N ASP A 369 -10.84 12.47 -11.50
CA ASP A 369 -12.21 12.61 -12.04
C ASP A 369 -12.68 11.39 -12.85
N LEU A 370 -11.80 10.41 -13.09
CA LEU A 370 -12.15 9.21 -13.84
C LEU A 370 -13.10 8.33 -13.03
N ASN A 371 -13.90 7.53 -13.73
CA ASN A 371 -14.80 6.53 -13.17
C ASN A 371 -14.46 5.12 -13.70
N ASN A 372 -13.18 4.87 -13.95
CA ASN A 372 -12.72 3.58 -14.44
C ASN A 372 -12.93 2.50 -13.37
N VAL A 373 -13.54 1.40 -13.76
CA VAL A 373 -13.74 0.23 -12.90
C VAL A 373 -13.05 -0.95 -13.57
N VAL A 374 -12.29 -1.70 -12.79
CA VAL A 374 -11.56 -2.87 -13.27
C VAL A 374 -12.11 -4.12 -12.61
N ASN A 375 -12.33 -5.17 -13.40
CA ASN A 375 -12.70 -6.48 -12.85
C ASN A 375 -11.46 -7.11 -12.22
N PHE A 376 -11.64 -7.71 -11.04
CA PHE A 376 -10.57 -8.46 -10.41
C PHE A 376 -10.25 -9.73 -11.19
N SER A 377 -8.96 -10.04 -11.32
CA SER A 377 -8.47 -11.31 -11.82
C SER A 377 -7.48 -11.90 -10.82
N SER A 378 -7.59 -13.20 -10.56
CA SER A 378 -6.63 -13.92 -9.72
C SER A 378 -5.57 -14.60 -10.58
N LEU A 379 -4.32 -14.61 -10.11
CA LEU A 379 -3.21 -15.33 -10.73
C LEU A 379 -3.45 -16.84 -10.67
N TYR A 380 -3.83 -17.35 -9.49
CA TYR A 380 -4.16 -18.75 -9.28
C TYR A 380 -5.44 -18.90 -8.45
N SER A 381 -6.17 -19.98 -8.66
CA SER A 381 -7.29 -20.42 -7.85
C SER A 381 -7.15 -21.90 -7.54
N LEU A 382 -6.84 -22.22 -6.30
CA LEU A 382 -6.80 -23.59 -5.80
C LEU A 382 -8.20 -23.99 -5.35
N LYS A 383 -8.72 -25.12 -5.81
CA LYS A 383 -10.05 -25.63 -5.43
C LYS A 383 -9.97 -27.12 -5.17
N GLY A 384 -10.48 -27.59 -4.03
CA GLY A 384 -10.39 -29.01 -3.70
C GLY A 384 -10.95 -29.35 -2.33
N LYS A 385 -10.39 -30.38 -1.70
CA LYS A 385 -10.69 -30.77 -0.32
C LYS A 385 -9.43 -30.74 0.53
N ILE A 386 -9.55 -30.23 1.75
CA ILE A 386 -8.54 -30.29 2.81
C ILE A 386 -9.20 -30.92 4.03
N ARG A 387 -8.64 -32.00 4.59
CA ARG A 387 -9.25 -32.78 5.68
C ARG A 387 -10.72 -33.14 5.40
N ASN A 388 -11.01 -33.56 4.17
CA ASN A 388 -12.35 -33.84 3.64
C ASN A 388 -13.33 -32.66 3.54
N GLN A 389 -12.90 -31.44 3.86
CA GLN A 389 -13.72 -30.23 3.74
C GLN A 389 -13.42 -29.50 2.42
N PRO A 390 -14.43 -29.09 1.64
CA PRO A 390 -14.23 -28.22 0.49
C PRO A 390 -13.46 -26.95 0.86
N PHE A 391 -12.43 -26.60 0.08
CA PHE A 391 -11.71 -25.35 0.23
C PHE A 391 -11.44 -24.69 -1.11
N LYS A 392 -11.25 -23.36 -1.07
CA LYS A 392 -10.76 -22.57 -2.19
C LYS A 392 -9.76 -21.53 -1.70
N ILE A 393 -8.63 -21.40 -2.39
CA ILE A 393 -7.67 -20.30 -2.17
C ILE A 393 -7.58 -19.50 -3.46
N VAL A 394 -7.92 -18.22 -3.39
CA VAL A 394 -7.74 -17.26 -4.47
C VAL A 394 -6.42 -16.53 -4.24
N VAL A 395 -5.51 -16.64 -5.21
CA VAL A 395 -4.18 -16.05 -5.18
C VAL A 395 -4.16 -14.80 -6.08
N ASN A 396 -3.90 -13.65 -5.49
CA ASN A 396 -3.59 -12.40 -6.19
C ASN A 396 -2.14 -12.01 -5.93
N GLU A 397 -1.60 -11.08 -6.70
CA GLU A 397 -0.26 -10.52 -6.48
C GLU A 397 -0.04 -10.02 -5.04
N PHE A 398 -1.03 -9.35 -4.44
CA PHE A 398 -0.85 -8.67 -3.15
C PHE A 398 -1.45 -9.38 -1.94
N PHE A 399 -2.34 -10.35 -2.17
CA PHE A 399 -3.06 -11.03 -1.10
C PHE A 399 -3.57 -12.40 -1.53
N ARG A 400 -4.04 -13.16 -0.54
CA ARG A 400 -4.71 -14.46 -0.67
C ARG A 400 -6.07 -14.40 0.01
N GLU A 401 -7.10 -14.90 -0.66
CA GLU A 401 -8.42 -15.12 -0.05
C GLU A 401 -8.64 -16.60 0.19
N ILE A 402 -9.05 -16.94 1.41
CA ILE A 402 -9.21 -18.34 1.82
C ILE A 402 -10.68 -18.60 2.12
N TYR A 403 -11.19 -19.65 1.51
CA TYR A 403 -12.55 -20.14 1.68
C TYR A 403 -12.53 -21.58 2.16
N LEU A 404 -13.41 -21.90 3.10
CA LEU A 404 -13.66 -23.24 3.61
C LEU A 404 -15.18 -23.46 3.61
N ASN A 405 -15.64 -24.60 3.12
CA ASN A 405 -17.08 -24.90 2.98
C ASN A 405 -17.88 -23.80 2.27
N ASN A 406 -17.27 -23.18 1.25
CA ASN A 406 -17.79 -22.04 0.48
C ASN A 406 -17.94 -20.72 1.25
N GLU A 407 -17.52 -20.67 2.51
CA GLU A 407 -17.49 -19.44 3.30
C GLU A 407 -16.08 -18.86 3.31
N ARG A 408 -15.98 -17.53 3.20
CA ARG A 408 -14.70 -16.84 3.28
C ARG A 408 -14.26 -16.82 4.73
N ILE A 409 -13.15 -17.48 5.04
CA ILE A 409 -12.64 -17.61 6.42
C ILE A 409 -11.46 -16.71 6.72
N GLY A 410 -10.76 -16.23 5.68
CA GLY A 410 -9.63 -15.34 5.91
C GLY A 410 -9.12 -14.61 4.68
N LEU A 411 -8.35 -13.56 4.98
CA LEU A 411 -7.60 -12.73 4.05
C LEU A 411 -6.16 -12.62 4.55
N ILE A 412 -5.19 -12.96 3.71
CA ILE A 412 -3.77 -12.89 4.06
C ILE A 412 -3.03 -12.01 3.07
N GLY A 413 -2.42 -10.93 3.57
CA GLY A 413 -1.75 -9.92 2.78
C GLY A 413 -0.25 -10.19 2.74
N GLY A 414 0.35 -9.90 1.60
CA GLY A 414 1.75 -10.20 1.33
C GLY A 414 1.94 -10.70 -0.10
N MET A 415 3.05 -10.30 -0.73
CA MET A 415 3.34 -10.70 -2.12
C MET A 415 4.00 -12.09 -2.15
N GLN A 416 5.18 -12.20 -1.55
CA GLN A 416 6.00 -13.42 -1.53
C GLN A 416 5.88 -14.18 -0.20
N GLN A 417 5.61 -13.48 0.88
CA GLN A 417 5.50 -14.03 2.23
C GLN A 417 4.30 -13.39 2.91
N PRO A 418 3.62 -14.11 3.83
CA PRO A 418 2.53 -13.51 4.57
C PRO A 418 3.06 -12.43 5.51
N GLU A 419 2.45 -11.25 5.49
CA GLU A 419 2.83 -10.11 6.32
C GLU A 419 1.78 -9.80 7.39
N ARG A 420 0.52 -10.11 7.07
CA ARG A 420 -0.63 -9.83 7.92
C ARG A 420 -1.82 -10.66 7.49
N MET A 421 -2.74 -10.92 8.42
CA MET A 421 -3.99 -11.58 8.10
C MET A 421 -5.18 -11.05 8.90
N VAL A 422 -6.36 -11.24 8.33
CA VAL A 422 -7.66 -11.08 8.98
C VAL A 422 -8.36 -12.43 8.88
N ILE A 423 -8.75 -12.99 10.02
CA ILE A 423 -9.49 -14.24 10.11
C ILE A 423 -10.93 -13.90 10.51
N PHE A 424 -11.88 -14.34 9.69
CA PHE A 424 -13.32 -14.07 9.87
C PHE A 424 -13.97 -15.09 10.81
N ASP A 425 -13.41 -16.29 10.91
CA ASP A 425 -13.86 -17.35 11.81
C ASP A 425 -12.78 -17.67 12.85
N SER A 426 -12.96 -17.16 14.06
CA SER A 426 -12.05 -17.39 15.19
C SER A 426 -12.11 -18.81 15.77
N THR A 427 -13.10 -19.61 15.39
CA THR A 427 -13.29 -20.98 15.90
C THR A 427 -12.40 -22.01 15.22
N LEU A 428 -11.79 -21.64 14.09
CA LEU A 428 -10.89 -22.51 13.34
C LEU A 428 -9.67 -22.92 14.17
N SER A 429 -9.29 -24.19 14.05
CA SER A 429 -8.07 -24.68 14.69
C SER A 429 -6.82 -24.02 14.09
N ASN A 430 -5.85 -23.67 14.95
CA ASN A 430 -4.56 -23.13 14.53
C ASN A 430 -3.86 -24.03 13.48
N ASP A 431 -4.00 -25.35 13.64
CA ASP A 431 -3.42 -26.35 12.75
C ASP A 431 -3.96 -26.24 11.30
N LEU A 432 -5.29 -26.13 11.14
CA LEU A 432 -5.92 -25.93 9.83
C LEU A 432 -5.51 -24.59 9.20
N ILE A 433 -5.43 -23.51 10.00
CA ILE A 433 -4.97 -22.21 9.51
C ILE A 433 -3.53 -22.33 8.99
N ASN A 434 -2.63 -22.96 9.76
CA ASN A 434 -1.25 -23.20 9.33
C ASN A 434 -1.18 -23.94 7.99
N GLU A 435 -1.96 -25.01 7.81
CA GLU A 435 -2.02 -25.77 6.55
C GLU A 435 -2.48 -24.90 5.37
N LEU A 436 -3.51 -24.09 5.57
CA LEU A 436 -4.02 -23.18 4.55
C LEU A 436 -3.03 -22.07 4.20
N ILE A 437 -2.30 -21.53 5.19
CA ILE A 437 -1.23 -20.55 4.96
C ILE A 437 -0.11 -21.19 4.13
N LEU A 438 0.37 -22.37 4.55
CA LEU A 438 1.43 -23.11 3.87
C LEU A 438 1.09 -23.39 2.40
N LEU A 439 -0.16 -23.77 2.12
CA LEU A 439 -0.68 -23.92 0.76
C LEU A 439 -0.70 -22.59 0.00
N SER A 440 -1.24 -21.53 0.61
CA SER A 440 -1.50 -20.25 -0.06
C SER A 440 -0.25 -19.47 -0.48
N TYR A 441 0.86 -19.63 0.27
CA TYR A 441 2.16 -19.01 -0.02
C TYR A 441 3.18 -20.03 -0.52
N ASN A 442 2.73 -21.16 -1.08
CA ASN A 442 3.64 -22.06 -1.78
C ASN A 442 4.38 -21.32 -2.90
N ARG A 443 5.69 -21.58 -3.02
CA ARG A 443 6.56 -20.82 -3.93
C ARG A 443 6.33 -21.09 -5.42
N PHE A 444 5.62 -22.16 -5.78
CA PHE A 444 5.19 -22.37 -7.16
C PHE A 444 3.95 -21.55 -7.53
N LEU A 445 3.37 -20.80 -6.58
CA LEU A 445 2.18 -19.96 -6.72
C LEU A 445 2.49 -18.48 -6.42
N GLN A 446 3.74 -18.07 -6.64
CA GLN A 446 4.25 -16.72 -6.36
C GLN A 446 4.67 -16.00 -7.63
#